data_AF-A0A355QK09-F1
#
_entry.id   AF-A0A355QK09-F1
#
_cell.length_a   1.000
_cell.length_b   1.000
_cell.length_c   1.000
_cell.angle_alpha   90.00
_cell.angle_beta   90.00
_cell.angle_gamma   90.00
#
_symmetry.space_group_name_H-M   'P 1'
#
loop_
_entity.id
_entity.type
_entity.pdbx_description
1 polymer ?
#
loop_
_entity_poly.entity_id
_entity_poly.type
_entity_poly.pdbx_seq_one_letter_code
_entity_poly.pdbx_strand_id
1 'polypeptide(L)' 'AYRSEDCYPLETSHVPSEHEGELVRGVRTNRVRCTPLEMAFSEVPTGASFFGQQAQEAS' A
#
# COMPACT_ATOMS: atom_id res chain seq x y z
N ALA A 1 -4.71 1.41 8.48
CA ALA A 1 -3.39 1.60 9.13
C ALA A 1 -3.22 3.07 9.54
N TYR A 2 -2.65 3.32 10.72
CA TYR A 2 -2.38 4.66 11.22
C TYR A 2 -1.14 5.28 10.54
N ARG A 3 -1.18 6.59 10.28
CA ARG A 3 -0.04 7.31 9.68
C ARG A 3 0.28 8.61 10.41
N SER A 4 1.55 8.98 10.39
CA SER A 4 1.97 10.35 10.73
C SER A 4 1.35 11.34 9.75
N GLU A 5 1.12 12.57 10.20
CA GLU A 5 0.47 13.62 9.40
C GLU A 5 1.24 13.97 8.12
N ASP A 6 2.57 13.93 8.19
CA ASP A 6 3.49 14.30 7.13
C ASP A 6 3.89 13.12 6.23
N CYS A 7 3.25 11.96 6.41
CA CYS A 7 3.52 10.75 5.65
C CYS A 7 2.45 10.54 4.57
N TYR A 8 2.89 10.41 3.32
CA TYR A 8 2.03 10.07 2.19
C TYR A 8 2.25 8.60 1.79
N PRO A 9 1.21 7.73 1.79
CA PRO A 9 1.34 6.35 1.39
C PRO A 9 1.67 6.26 -0.10
N LEU A 10 2.72 5.50 -0.43
CA LEU A 10 3.16 5.26 -1.80
C LEU A 10 2.48 4.04 -2.44
N GLU A 11 1.89 3.16 -1.61
CA GLU A 11 1.19 1.95 -2.02
C GLU A 11 -0.02 1.70 -1.11
N THR A 12 -1.03 1.02 -1.65
CA THR A 12 -2.24 0.65 -0.92
C THR A 12 -1.96 -0.44 0.11
N SER A 13 -2.51 -0.31 1.31
CA SER A 13 -2.45 -1.39 2.30
C SER A 13 -3.20 -2.63 1.81
N HIS A 14 -2.55 -3.79 1.79
CA HIS A 14 -3.20 -5.07 1.45
C HIS A 14 -4.16 -5.57 2.53
N VAL A 15 -4.12 -4.99 3.73
CA VAL A 15 -5.05 -5.27 4.82
C VAL A 15 -6.08 -4.14 4.87
N PRO A 16 -7.36 -4.43 4.57
CA PRO A 16 -8.43 -3.45 4.72
C PRO A 16 -8.52 -2.96 6.17
N SER A 17 -8.72 -1.67 6.34
CA SER A 17 -8.79 -1.06 7.67
C SER A 17 -9.73 0.13 7.64
N GLU A 18 -10.71 0.17 8.54
CA GLU A 18 -11.61 1.33 8.66
C GLU A 18 -10.88 2.61 9.08
N HIS A 19 -9.75 2.47 9.76
CA HIS A 19 -8.88 3.56 10.22
C HIS A 19 -7.86 4.00 9.18
N GLU A 20 -8.06 3.67 7.90
CA GLU A 20 -7.09 4.00 6.86
C GLU A 20 -6.93 5.53 6.71
N GLY A 21 -5.69 5.99 6.95
CA GLY A 21 -5.34 7.41 6.83
C GLY A 21 -5.77 8.28 8.01
N GLU A 22 -6.29 7.68 9.09
CA GLU A 22 -6.63 8.36 10.33
C GLU A 22 -5.38 8.90 11.04
N LEU A 23 -5.44 10.17 11.47
CA LEU A 23 -4.38 10.83 12.21
C LEU A 23 -4.62 10.64 13.71
N VAL A 24 -3.80 9.81 14.36
CA VAL A 24 -3.95 9.49 15.79
C VAL A 24 -3.63 10.68 16.71
N ARG A 25 -2.72 11.57 16.28
CA ARG A 25 -2.29 12.73 17.07
C ARG A 25 -1.66 13.81 16.18
N GLY A 26 -1.95 15.07 16.47
CA GLY A 26 -1.35 16.23 15.80
C GLY A 26 -2.37 17.12 15.08
N VAL A 27 -1.87 18.07 14.28
CA VAL A 27 -2.68 18.97 13.45
C VAL A 27 -2.26 18.79 12.00
N ARG A 28 -3.21 18.76 11.08
CA ARG A 28 -2.91 18.76 9.63
C ARG A 28 -2.19 20.05 9.25
N THR A 29 -0.94 19.91 8.85
CA THR A 29 -0.06 20.98 8.34
C THR A 29 -0.08 21.07 6.82
N ASN A 30 -0.62 20.05 6.14
CA ASN A 30 -0.64 19.94 4.67
C ASN A 30 0.77 19.96 4.06
N ARG A 31 1.74 19.38 4.77
CA ARG A 31 3.13 19.22 4.31
C ARG A 31 3.48 17.75 4.28
N VAL A 32 4.27 17.34 3.29
CA VAL A 32 4.79 15.97 3.17
C VAL A 32 6.31 16.03 3.31
N ARG A 33 6.87 15.12 4.12
CA ARG A 33 8.32 14.96 4.21
C ARG A 33 8.80 14.11 3.05
N CYS A 34 9.62 14.68 2.18
CA CYS A 34 10.20 13.98 1.05
C CYS A 34 11.72 13.87 1.18
N THR A 35 12.25 12.71 0.80
CA THR A 35 13.66 12.50 0.47
C THR A 35 13.74 12.01 -0.96
N PRO A 36 14.74 12.41 -1.76
CA PRO A 36 14.91 11.85 -3.10
C PRO A 36 15.15 10.34 -2.97
N LEU A 37 14.19 9.55 -3.46
CA LEU A 37 14.19 8.09 -3.40
C LEU A 37 13.50 7.57 -4.67
N GLU A 38 14.14 6.60 -5.33
CA GLU A 38 13.55 5.85 -6.43
C GLU A 38 13.25 4.43 -5.96
N MET A 39 12.04 3.95 -6.22
CA MET A 39 11.60 2.59 -5.91
C MET A 39 10.76 2.05 -7.06
N ALA A 40 10.91 0.76 -7.37
CA ALA A 40 9.97 0.06 -8.23
C ALA A 40 8.65 -0.17 -7.46
N PHE A 41 7.52 -0.08 -8.16
CA PHE A 41 6.24 -0.48 -7.59
C PHE A 41 6.21 -2.00 -7.38
N SER A 42 5.55 -2.45 -6.31
CA SER A 42 5.30 -3.87 -6.12
C SER A 42 4.37 -4.36 -7.23
N GLU A 43 4.62 -5.55 -7.75
CA GLU A 43 3.70 -6.19 -8.68
C GLU A 43 2.45 -6.62 -7.90
N VAL A 44 1.30 -6.03 -8.23
CA VAL A 44 0.02 -6.53 -7.71
C VAL A 44 -0.28 -7.83 -8.45
N PRO A 45 -0.38 -8.98 -7.76
CA PRO A 45 -0.69 -10.24 -8.42
C PRO A 45 -2.09 -10.13 -9.05
N THR A 46 -2.17 -10.20 -10.37
CA THR A 46 -3.45 -10.24 -11.11
C THR A 46 -4.16 -11.59 -11.00
N GLY A 47 -3.47 -12.61 -10.46
CA GLY A 47 -4.02 -13.92 -10.15
C GLY A 47 -3.68 -14.33 -8.72
N ALA A 48 -4.70 -14.48 -7.88
CA ALA A 48 -4.59 -14.95 -6.50
C ALA A 48 -5.29 -16.30 -6.29
N SER A 49 -5.29 -17.16 -7.31
CA SER A 49 -5.96 -18.45 -7.22
C SER A 49 -4.97 -19.59 -7.39
N PHE A 50 -4.88 -20.42 -6.35
CA PHE A 50 -4.27 -21.74 -6.39
C PHE A 50 -4.75 -22.55 -7.62
N PHE A 51 -6.00 -22.35 -8.07
CA PHE A 51 -6.54 -23.01 -9.27
C PHE A 51 -5.96 -22.46 -10.59
N GLY A 52 -5.54 -21.19 -10.64
CA GLY A 52 -4.92 -20.61 -11.82
C GLY A 52 -3.52 -21.16 -12.08
N GLN A 53 -2.77 -21.46 -11.01
CA GLN A 53 -1.43 -22.03 -11.09
C GLN A 53 -1.45 -23.47 -11.63
N GLN A 54 -2.42 -24.28 -11.21
CA GLN A 54 -2.56 -25.67 -11.70
C GLN A 54 -2.91 -25.75 -13.19
N ALA A 55 -3.71 -24.81 -13.70
CA ALA A 55 -4.09 -24.78 -15.11
C ALA A 55 -2.90 -24.45 -16.03
N GLN A 56 -1.88 -23.76 -15.51
CA GLN A 56 -0.72 -23.32 -16.28
C GLN A 56 0.40 -24.39 -16.33
N GLU A 57 0.47 -25.28 -15.33
CA GLU A 57 1.36 -26.45 -15.33
C GLU A 57 0.88 -27.60 -16.24
N ALA A 58 -0.40 -27.61 -16.60
CA ALA A 58 -1.02 -28.69 -17.39
C ALA A 58 -0.95 -28.48 -18.92
N SER A 59 -0.23 -27.46 -19.41
CA SER A 59 -0.07 -27.15 -20.84
C SER A 59 1.32 -27.40 -21.38
#